data_AF-A0A7J0C301-F1
#
_entry.id   AF-A0A7J0C301-F1
#
_cell.length_a   1.000
_cell.length_b   1.000
_cell.length_c   1.000
_cell.angle_alpha   90.00
_cell.angle_beta   90.00
_cell.angle_gamma   90.00
#
_symmetry.space_group_name_H-M   'P 1'
#
loop_
_entity.id
_entity.type
_entity.pdbx_description
1 polymer ?
#
loop_
_entity_poly.entity_id
_entity_poly.type
_entity_poly.pdbx_seq_one_letter_code
_entity_poly.pdbx_strand_id
1 'polypeptide(L)'
;MEVVWRCLPVREAPPADVPSLGEAERELAEALRDATAVLARLDVAGSGPVAAAAVDAYRARAERGREVLAPGYPPRAVRVLELAQRVGLLVSVAYEHGPGGAVTAAEIAARGEALRPVERVARRAQVAAYNAYVEEAERGWR
;
A
#
# COMPACT_ATOMS: atom_id res chain seq x y z
N MET A 1 17.98 18.07 27.91
CA MET A 1 18.44 16.71 27.56
C MET A 1 19.21 16.81 26.26
N GLU A 2 20.40 16.25 26.20
CA GLU A 2 21.21 16.20 24.99
C GLU A 2 21.03 14.84 24.32
N VAL A 3 20.72 14.82 23.02
CA VAL A 3 20.59 13.59 22.24
C VAL A 3 21.92 13.31 21.57
N VAL A 4 22.55 12.20 21.91
CA VAL A 4 23.80 11.74 21.28
C VAL A 4 23.50 10.57 20.36
N TRP A 5 23.77 10.75 19.07
CA TRP A 5 23.65 9.69 18.07
C TRP A 5 24.95 8.90 17.95
N ARG A 6 24.84 7.58 17.84
CA ARG A 6 25.95 6.68 17.53
C ARG A 6 25.62 5.89 16.27
N CYS A 7 26.45 6.03 15.24
CA CYS A 7 26.36 5.22 14.03
C CYS A 7 27.15 3.93 14.23
N LEU A 8 26.58 2.80 13.82
CA LEU A 8 27.22 1.49 13.83
C LEU A 8 27.35 0.99 12.38
N PRO A 9 28.43 0.26 12.05
CA PRO A 9 28.56 -0.32 10.71
C PRO A 9 27.42 -1.30 10.45
N VAL A 10 26.77 -1.16 9.30
CA VAL A 10 25.79 -2.14 8.81
C VAL A 10 26.53 -3.19 7.98
N ARG A 11 26.08 -4.45 8.06
CA ARG A 11 26.60 -5.49 7.18
C ARG A 11 26.17 -5.20 5.75
N GLU A 12 27.12 -5.16 4.83
CA GLU A 12 26.84 -5.12 3.40
C GLU A 12 26.06 -6.39 3.01
N ALA A 13 24.88 -6.18 2.45
CA ALA A 13 24.01 -7.22 1.91
C ALA A 13 23.67 -6.83 0.47
N PRO A 14 23.34 -7.81 -0.41
CA PRO A 14 22.77 -7.50 -1.71
C PRO A 14 21.58 -6.53 -1.53
N PRO A 15 21.39 -5.57 -2.46
CA PRO A 15 20.23 -4.70 -2.43
C PRO A 15 18.97 -5.55 -2.30
N ALA A 16 18.04 -5.13 -1.44
CA ALA A 16 16.76 -5.80 -1.35
C ALA A 16 16.12 -5.79 -2.75
N ASP A 17 15.50 -6.92 -3.14
CA ASP A 17 14.75 -7.05 -4.39
C ASP A 17 13.45 -6.23 -4.31
N VAL A 18 13.62 -4.91 -4.40
CA VAL A 18 12.58 -3.91 -4.25
C VAL A 18 12.45 -3.22 -5.60
N PRO A 19 11.24 -3.12 -6.16
CA PRO A 19 11.02 -2.37 -7.39
C PRO A 19 11.40 -0.90 -7.17
N SER A 20 11.82 -0.23 -8.24
CA SER A 20 11.92 1.24 -8.23
C SER A 20 10.58 1.86 -7.83
N LEU A 21 10.61 3.09 -7.29
CA LEU A 21 9.38 3.80 -6.94
C LEU A 21 8.39 3.86 -8.12
N GLY A 22 8.91 4.06 -9.33
CA GLY A 22 8.09 4.12 -10.54
C GLY A 22 7.49 2.78 -10.95
N GLU A 23 8.21 1.68 -10.81
CA GLU A 23 7.67 0.33 -11.04
C GLU A 23 6.60 0.00 -10.01
N ALA A 24 6.87 0.26 -8.74
CA ALA A 24 5.93 0.00 -7.66
C ALA A 24 4.61 0.76 -7.84
N GLU A 25 4.67 2.04 -8.23
CA GLU A 25 3.47 2.84 -8.50
C GLU A 25 2.67 2.27 -9.68
N ARG A 26 3.34 1.84 -10.76
CA ARG A 26 2.67 1.22 -11.91
C ARG A 26 2.02 -0.10 -11.53
N GLU A 27 2.75 -0.99 -10.86
CA GLU A 27 2.23 -2.29 -10.40
C GLU A 27 1.02 -2.11 -9.47
N LEU A 28 1.07 -1.12 -8.57
CA LEU A 28 -0.05 -0.78 -7.68
C LEU A 28 -1.29 -0.33 -8.48
N ALA A 29 -1.09 0.56 -9.45
CA ALA A 29 -2.18 1.03 -10.31
C ALA A 29 -2.77 -0.10 -11.17
N GLU A 30 -1.93 -1.01 -11.68
CA GLU A 30 -2.33 -2.17 -12.47
C GLU A 30 -3.16 -3.16 -11.64
N ALA A 31 -2.64 -3.58 -10.48
CA ALA A 31 -3.36 -4.51 -9.62
C ALA A 31 -4.70 -3.94 -9.14
N LEU A 32 -4.77 -2.64 -8.83
CA LEU A 32 -6.02 -1.99 -8.46
C LEU A 32 -7.04 -2.00 -9.61
N ARG A 33 -6.60 -1.72 -10.84
CA ARG A 33 -7.46 -1.78 -12.03
C ARG A 33 -7.99 -3.19 -12.26
N ASP A 34 -7.11 -4.19 -12.21
CA ASP A 34 -7.47 -5.58 -12.47
C ASP A 34 -8.42 -6.13 -11.40
N ALA A 35 -8.12 -5.88 -10.12
CA ALA A 35 -8.97 -6.30 -9.02
C ALA A 35 -10.35 -5.61 -9.08
N THR A 36 -10.39 -4.30 -9.35
CA THR A 36 -11.67 -3.58 -9.50
C THR A 36 -12.49 -4.15 -10.65
N ALA A 37 -11.86 -4.49 -11.77
CA ALA A 37 -12.55 -5.11 -12.90
C ALA A 37 -13.13 -6.49 -12.54
N VAL A 38 -12.40 -7.32 -11.78
CA VAL A 38 -12.90 -8.62 -11.30
C VAL A 38 -14.06 -8.43 -10.32
N LEU A 39 -13.89 -7.58 -9.31
CA LEU A 39 -14.89 -7.36 -8.27
C LEU A 39 -16.18 -6.75 -8.82
N ALA A 40 -16.08 -5.85 -9.80
CA ALA A 40 -17.24 -5.27 -10.48
C ALA A 40 -17.99 -6.31 -11.33
N ARG A 41 -17.28 -7.20 -12.04
CA ARG A 41 -17.93 -8.26 -12.83
C ARG A 41 -18.67 -9.28 -11.96
N LEU A 42 -18.17 -9.55 -10.76
CA LEU A 42 -18.76 -10.50 -9.83
C LEU A 42 -19.90 -9.88 -8.98
N ASP A 43 -20.09 -8.55 -9.01
CA ASP A 43 -21.03 -7.81 -8.15
C ASP A 43 -20.84 -8.07 -6.64
N VAL A 44 -19.61 -8.37 -6.22
CA VAL A 44 -19.27 -8.72 -4.82
C VAL A 44 -18.65 -7.56 -4.04
N ALA A 45 -18.63 -6.36 -4.62
CA ALA A 45 -17.99 -5.17 -4.04
C ALA A 45 -18.75 -4.60 -2.82
N GLY A 46 -20.00 -5.03 -2.58
CA GLY A 46 -20.77 -4.62 -1.40
C GLY A 46 -20.04 -4.99 -0.10
N SER A 47 -19.88 -4.04 0.82
CA SER A 47 -19.05 -4.22 2.03
C SER A 47 -19.82 -4.05 3.36
N GLY A 48 -21.10 -3.68 3.30
CA GLY A 48 -21.95 -3.51 4.48
C GLY A 48 -21.58 -2.28 5.34
N PRO A 49 -22.43 -1.93 6.33
CA PRO A 49 -22.27 -0.71 7.12
C PRO A 49 -21.03 -0.70 8.01
N VAL A 50 -20.57 -1.87 8.49
CA VAL A 50 -19.39 -1.96 9.37
C VAL A 50 -18.10 -1.64 8.60
N ALA A 51 -17.96 -2.14 7.37
CA ALA A 51 -16.82 -1.79 6.53
C ALA A 51 -16.84 -0.31 6.13
N ALA A 52 -18.02 0.26 5.87
CA ALA A 52 -18.16 1.69 5.60
C ALA A 52 -17.66 2.54 6.79
N ALA A 53 -18.06 2.18 8.01
CA ALA A 53 -17.58 2.85 9.22
C ALA A 53 -16.06 2.73 9.42
N ALA A 54 -15.46 1.59 9.10
CA ALA A 54 -14.01 1.40 9.15
C ALA A 54 -13.26 2.30 8.15
N VAL A 55 -13.82 2.46 6.93
CA VAL A 55 -13.28 3.37 5.91
C VAL A 55 -13.38 4.83 6.35
N ASP A 56 -14.50 5.23 6.94
CA ASP A 56 -14.69 6.61 7.40
C ASP A 56 -13.79 6.93 8.59
N ALA A 57 -13.62 5.99 9.53
CA ALA A 57 -12.66 6.13 10.63
C ALA A 57 -11.22 6.31 10.12
N TYR A 58 -10.85 5.61 9.03
CA TYR A 58 -9.58 5.82 8.36
C TYR A 58 -9.45 7.21 7.75
N ARG A 59 -10.45 7.66 6.98
CA ARG A 59 -10.44 9.00 6.36
C ARG A 59 -10.24 10.09 7.41
N ALA A 60 -11.01 10.04 8.49
CA ALA A 60 -10.89 10.96 9.61
C ALA A 60 -9.50 10.93 10.27
N ARG A 61 -8.79 9.79 10.22
CA ARG A 61 -7.42 9.68 10.71
C ARG A 61 -6.37 10.16 9.71
N ALA A 62 -6.59 9.94 8.41
CA ALA A 62 -5.70 10.33 7.33
C ALA A 62 -5.66 11.85 7.14
N GLU A 63 -6.80 12.54 7.29
CA GLU A 63 -6.91 13.99 7.13
C GLU A 63 -6.19 14.81 8.22
N ARG A 64 -5.73 14.18 9.31
CA ARG A 64 -5.03 14.84 10.44
C ARG A 64 -3.57 15.20 10.15
N GLY A 65 -3.22 15.54 8.91
CA GLY A 65 -1.90 16.08 8.55
C GLY A 65 -0.72 15.21 8.99
N ARG A 66 -0.76 13.90 8.69
CA ARG A 66 0.33 12.98 9.05
C ARG A 66 1.54 13.17 8.14
N GLU A 67 2.70 13.47 8.71
CA GLU A 67 3.99 13.30 8.03
C GLU A 67 4.34 11.81 8.00
N VAL A 68 4.25 11.20 6.82
CA VAL A 68 4.50 9.76 6.63
C VAL A 68 5.97 9.43 6.31
N LEU A 69 6.75 10.44 5.90
CA LEU A 69 8.17 10.36 5.59
C LEU A 69 8.89 11.59 6.15
N ALA A 70 10.18 11.44 6.44
CA ALA A 70 11.01 12.54 6.92
C ALA A 70 11.15 13.65 5.84
N PRO A 71 11.46 14.90 6.24
CA PRO A 71 11.78 15.96 5.31
C PRO A 71 12.90 15.55 4.34
N GLY A 72 12.78 15.96 3.07
CA GLY A 72 13.76 15.65 2.02
C GLY A 72 13.43 14.44 1.15
N TYR A 73 12.40 13.66 1.49
CA TYR A 73 11.88 12.63 0.59
C TYR A 73 11.21 13.25 -0.65
N PRO A 74 11.30 12.61 -1.83
CA PRO A 74 10.59 13.06 -3.01
C PRO A 74 9.06 13.13 -2.76
N PRO A 75 8.36 14.19 -3.19
CA PRO A 75 6.90 14.30 -3.02
C PRO A 75 6.12 13.12 -3.62
N ARG A 76 6.68 12.48 -4.66
CA ARG A 76 6.13 11.27 -5.26
C ARG A 76 6.14 10.08 -4.29
N ALA A 77 7.22 9.90 -3.52
CA ALA A 77 7.34 8.81 -2.55
C ALA A 77 6.28 8.93 -1.45
N VAL A 78 6.03 10.17 -0.98
CA VAL A 78 4.97 10.47 -0.01
C VAL A 78 3.61 10.02 -0.54
N ARG A 79 3.23 10.45 -1.74
CA ARG A 79 1.94 10.08 -2.34
C ARG A 79 1.77 8.57 -2.55
N VAL A 80 2.83 7.89 -3.02
CA VAL A 80 2.82 6.43 -3.21
C VAL A 80 2.67 5.71 -1.87
N LEU A 81 3.36 6.16 -0.82
CA LEU A 81 3.25 5.58 0.51
C LEU A 81 1.84 5.72 1.08
N GLU A 82 1.25 6.92 0.99
CA GLU A 82 -0.11 7.18 1.46
C GLU A 82 -1.13 6.28 0.74
N LEU A 83 -1.02 6.17 -0.59
CA LEU A 83 -1.88 5.30 -1.38
C LEU A 83 -1.69 3.83 -1.00
N ALA A 84 -0.45 3.37 -0.88
CA ALA A 84 -0.15 1.99 -0.53
C ALA A 84 -0.64 1.62 0.88
N GLN A 85 -0.52 2.53 1.86
CA GLN A 85 -1.08 2.34 3.20
C GLN A 85 -2.61 2.32 3.19
N ARG A 86 -3.24 3.22 2.42
CA ARG A 86 -4.70 3.23 2.22
C ARG A 86 -5.20 1.91 1.65
N VAL A 87 -4.56 1.45 0.59
CA VAL A 87 -4.93 0.20 -0.08
C VAL A 87 -4.75 -1.00 0.84
N GLY A 88 -3.62 -1.08 1.55
CA GLY A 88 -3.38 -2.15 2.52
C GLY A 88 -4.46 -2.23 3.60
N LEU A 89 -4.91 -1.08 4.11
CA LEU A 89 -6.03 -1.04 5.05
C LEU A 89 -7.36 -1.45 4.41
N LEU A 90 -7.68 -0.95 3.22
CA LEU A 90 -8.92 -1.34 2.54
C LEU A 90 -8.99 -2.84 2.31
N VAL A 91 -7.86 -3.46 1.95
CA VAL A 91 -7.76 -4.92 1.81
C VAL A 91 -7.91 -5.62 3.17
N SER A 92 -7.32 -5.11 4.26
CA SER A 92 -7.50 -5.72 5.58
C SER A 92 -8.95 -5.65 6.05
N VAL A 93 -9.61 -4.50 5.89
CA VAL A 93 -11.04 -4.32 6.18
C VAL A 93 -11.88 -5.29 5.35
N ALA A 94 -11.54 -5.47 4.07
CA ALA A 94 -12.21 -6.40 3.17
C ALA A 94 -12.09 -7.87 3.61
N TYR A 95 -11.02 -8.27 4.30
CA TYR A 95 -10.88 -9.61 4.87
C TYR A 95 -11.58 -9.76 6.22
N GLU A 96 -11.53 -8.73 7.07
CA GLU A 96 -12.09 -8.76 8.44
C GLU A 96 -13.62 -8.75 8.47
N HIS A 97 -14.26 -8.09 7.49
CA HIS A 97 -15.71 -7.82 7.50
C HIS A 97 -16.51 -8.79 6.62
N GLY A 98 -15.97 -9.98 6.39
CA GLY A 98 -16.65 -11.06 5.67
C GLY A 98 -16.53 -10.96 4.14
N PRO A 99 -17.27 -11.82 3.42
CA PRO A 99 -17.10 -12.00 1.98
C PRO A 99 -17.64 -10.85 1.12
N GLY A 100 -18.15 -9.78 1.75
CA GLY A 100 -18.83 -8.70 1.06
C GLY A 100 -20.17 -9.16 0.47
N GLY A 101 -20.41 -8.84 -0.80
CA GLY A 101 -21.62 -9.25 -1.54
C GLY A 101 -21.62 -10.69 -2.04
N ALA A 102 -20.53 -11.44 -1.88
CA ALA A 102 -20.44 -12.82 -2.35
C ALA A 102 -21.38 -13.75 -1.56
N VAL A 103 -22.21 -14.50 -2.29
CA VAL A 103 -23.22 -15.42 -1.76
C VAL A 103 -22.88 -16.89 -2.04
N THR A 104 -21.90 -17.15 -2.90
CA THR A 104 -21.41 -18.51 -3.19
C THR A 104 -19.95 -18.73 -2.78
N ALA A 105 -19.56 -19.97 -2.47
CA ALA A 105 -18.16 -20.30 -2.16
C ALA A 105 -17.19 -19.95 -3.31
N ALA A 106 -17.64 -20.06 -4.56
CA ALA A 106 -16.84 -19.70 -5.73
C ALA A 106 -16.58 -18.19 -5.80
N GLU A 107 -17.57 -17.36 -5.51
CA GLU A 107 -17.43 -15.90 -5.44
C GLU A 107 -16.50 -15.47 -4.30
N ILE A 108 -16.61 -16.10 -3.14
CA ILE A 108 -15.72 -15.85 -2.00
C ILE A 108 -14.27 -16.15 -2.39
N ALA A 109 -14.02 -17.29 -3.02
CA ALA A 109 -12.70 -17.67 -3.50
C ALA A 109 -12.18 -16.66 -4.55
N ALA A 110 -12.98 -16.34 -5.57
CA ALA A 110 -12.61 -15.41 -6.63
C ALA A 110 -12.31 -13.99 -6.10
N ARG A 111 -13.07 -13.52 -5.11
CA ARG A 111 -12.79 -12.25 -4.40
C ARG A 111 -11.44 -12.30 -3.70
N GLY A 112 -11.15 -13.39 -2.98
CA GLY A 112 -9.85 -13.59 -2.35
C GLY A 112 -8.69 -13.57 -3.35
N GLU A 113 -8.82 -14.30 -4.47
CA GLU A 113 -7.82 -14.29 -5.54
C GLU A 113 -7.61 -12.90 -6.14
N ALA A 114 -8.67 -12.09 -6.28
CA ALA A 114 -8.56 -10.72 -6.78
C ALA A 114 -7.83 -9.77 -5.81
N LEU A 115 -7.99 -9.97 -4.49
CA LEU A 115 -7.41 -9.07 -3.48
C LEU A 115 -5.94 -9.39 -3.14
N ARG A 116 -5.49 -10.65 -3.26
CA ARG A 116 -4.11 -11.04 -2.91
C ARG A 116 -3.03 -10.29 -3.71
N PRO A 117 -3.12 -10.11 -5.04
CA PRO A 117 -2.15 -9.32 -5.79
C PRO A 117 -2.08 -7.87 -5.31
N VAL A 118 -3.24 -7.26 -5.01
CA VAL A 118 -3.34 -5.88 -4.51
C VAL A 118 -2.61 -5.73 -3.18
N GLU A 119 -2.80 -6.66 -2.25
CA GLU A 119 -2.08 -6.65 -0.97
C GLU A 119 -0.57 -6.72 -1.16
N ARG A 120 -0.12 -7.63 -2.03
CA ARG A 120 1.30 -7.84 -2.32
C ARG A 120 1.95 -6.58 -2.89
N VAL A 121 1.36 -5.98 -3.92
CA VAL A 121 1.94 -4.78 -4.55
C VAL A 121 1.84 -3.55 -3.64
N ALA A 122 0.81 -3.45 -2.79
CA ALA A 122 0.74 -2.39 -1.78
C ALA A 122 1.90 -2.49 -0.78
N ARG A 123 2.21 -3.69 -0.27
CA ARG A 123 3.38 -3.89 0.60
C ARG A 123 4.68 -3.53 -0.12
N ARG A 124 4.87 -3.95 -1.37
CA ARG A 124 6.06 -3.60 -2.18
C ARG A 124 6.18 -2.09 -2.41
N ALA A 125 5.07 -1.40 -2.67
CA ALA A 125 5.05 0.05 -2.85
C ALA A 125 5.40 0.82 -1.58
N GLN A 126 5.04 0.33 -0.39
CA GLN A 126 5.52 0.92 0.87
C GLN A 126 7.04 0.81 0.98
N VAL A 127 7.60 -0.38 0.70
CA VAL A 127 9.05 -0.59 0.74
C VAL A 127 9.77 0.30 -0.29
N ALA A 128 9.26 0.38 -1.52
CA ALA A 128 9.82 1.26 -2.55
C ALA A 128 9.76 2.75 -2.14
N ALA A 129 8.66 3.20 -1.54
CA ALA A 129 8.53 4.58 -1.06
C ALA A 129 9.53 4.91 0.06
N TYR A 130 9.77 4.00 1.00
CA TYR A 130 10.81 4.18 2.03
C TYR A 130 12.22 4.18 1.44
N ASN A 131 12.47 3.44 0.36
CA ASN A 131 13.78 3.38 -0.30
C ASN A 131 13.98 4.45 -1.39
N ALA A 132 12.95 5.22 -1.72
CA ALA A 132 12.99 6.24 -2.78
C ALA A 132 14.05 7.33 -2.56
N TYR A 133 14.43 7.59 -1.31
CA TYR A 133 15.51 8.55 -1.00
C TYR A 133 16.87 8.06 -1.55
N VAL A 134 17.16 6.77 -1.40
CA VAL A 134 18.40 6.16 -1.91
C VAL A 134 18.41 6.19 -3.43
N GLU A 135 17.28 5.82 -4.04
CA GLU A 135 17.10 5.86 -5.50
C GLU A 135 17.33 7.27 -6.09
N GLU A 136 16.85 8.32 -5.40
CA GLU A 136 17.04 9.71 -5.83
C GLU A 136 18.48 10.20 -5.62
N ALA A 137 19.12 9.82 -4.51
CA ALA A 137 20.53 10.12 -4.27
C ALA A 137 21.44 9.51 -5.34
N GLU A 138 21.18 8.25 -5.74
CA GLU A 138 21.91 7.57 -6.81
C GLU A 138 21.71 8.19 -8.20
N ARG A 139 20.56 8.83 -8.45
CA ARG A 139 20.32 9.59 -9.69
C ARG A 139 21.08 10.90 -9.73
N GLY A 140 21.14 11.62 -8.60
CA GLY A 140 21.84 12.91 -8.53
C GLY A 140 23.36 12.79 -8.63
N TRP A 141 23.91 11.58 -8.49
CA TRP A 141 25.34 11.29 -8.62
C TRP A 141 25.73 10.85 -10.05
N ARG A 142 24.76 10.63 -10.94
CA ARG A 142 24.98 10.34 -12.38
C ARG A 142 24.83 11.59 -13.21
#